data_AF-A0A4R4WBX4-F1
#
_entry.id   AF-A0A4R4WBX4-F1
#
_cell.length_a   1.000
_cell.length_b   1.000
_cell.length_c   1.000
_cell.angle_alpha   90.00
_cell.angle_beta   90.00
_cell.angle_gamma   90.00
#
_symmetry.space_group_name_H-M   'P 1'
#
loop_
_entity.id
_entity.type
_entity.pdbx_description
1 polymer ?
#
loop_
_entity_poly.entity_id
_entity_poly.type
_entity_poly.pdbx_seq_one_letter_code
_entity_poly.pdbx_strand_id
1 'polypeptide(L)'
;MQPASTPQDDQERLEQILGQAAKAMRELQGAQTRIGAVTGVGTSVDGLVTATSDGHGAIISLKLDPRAMRLDAAVLARHMTMAMQEAQRVAEQQTRDVLSELPHTRAMPKPLGSSLVRERVEEATRRLLG
;
A
#
# COMPACT_ATOMS: atom_id res chain seq x y z
N MET A 1 18.44 -7.22 -39.23
CA MET A 1 17.12 -6.65 -39.56
C MET A 1 16.11 -7.30 -38.63
N GLN A 2 15.58 -6.56 -37.65
CA GLN A 2 14.43 -7.04 -36.87
C GLN A 2 13.20 -6.94 -37.79
N PRO A 3 12.35 -7.97 -37.90
CA PRO A 3 11.14 -7.88 -38.71
C PRO A 3 10.24 -6.76 -38.16
N ALA A 4 9.62 -5.99 -39.06
CA ALA A 4 8.65 -4.97 -38.68
C ALA A 4 7.48 -5.65 -37.94
N SER A 5 7.20 -5.20 -36.72
CA SER A 5 6.04 -5.62 -35.92
C SER A 5 4.78 -5.47 -36.77
N THR A 6 3.89 -6.47 -36.77
CA THR A 6 2.62 -6.34 -37.50
C THR A 6 1.63 -5.50 -36.68
N PRO A 7 0.67 -4.81 -37.31
CA PRO A 7 -0.37 -4.06 -36.59
C PRO A 7 -1.18 -4.89 -35.58
N GLN A 8 -1.23 -6.21 -35.76
CA GLN A 8 -1.90 -7.15 -34.84
C GLN A 8 -1.05 -7.40 -33.58
N ASP A 9 0.28 -7.48 -33.71
CA ASP A 9 1.21 -7.63 -32.57
C ASP A 9 1.14 -6.42 -31.63
N ASP A 10 0.96 -5.23 -32.19
CA ASP A 10 0.82 -3.99 -31.42
C ASP A 10 -0.50 -3.93 -30.63
N GLN A 11 -1.60 -4.43 -31.21
CA GLN A 11 -2.89 -4.52 -30.53
C GLN A 11 -2.86 -5.50 -29.36
N GLU A 12 -2.33 -6.71 -29.57
CA GLU A 12 -2.20 -7.71 -28.49
C GLU A 12 -1.30 -7.20 -27.35
N ARG A 13 -0.23 -6.47 -27.68
CA ARG A 13 0.66 -5.88 -26.68
C ARG A 13 -0.03 -4.77 -25.88
N LEU A 14 -0.84 -3.94 -26.53
CA LEU A 14 -1.64 -2.91 -25.85
C LEU A 14 -2.66 -3.55 -24.91
N GLU A 15 -3.37 -4.58 -25.35
CA GLU A 15 -4.33 -5.32 -24.52
C GLU A 15 -3.66 -5.96 -23.30
N GLN A 16 -2.48 -6.55 -23.46
CA GLN A 16 -1.69 -7.09 -22.35
C GLN A 16 -1.29 -6.01 -21.35
N ILE A 17 -0.81 -4.85 -21.82
CA ILE A 17 -0.43 -3.73 -20.95
C ILE A 17 -1.65 -3.20 -20.18
N LEU A 18 -2.79 -3.02 -20.85
CA LEU A 18 -4.03 -2.57 -20.21
C LEU A 18 -4.53 -3.58 -19.17
N GLY A 19 -4.48 -4.88 -19.48
CA GLY A 19 -4.84 -5.95 -18.56
C GLY A 19 -3.94 -5.98 -17.31
N GLN A 20 -2.63 -5.82 -17.49
CA GLN A 20 -1.67 -5.73 -16.40
C GLN A 20 -1.89 -4.48 -15.53
N ALA A 21 -2.11 -3.31 -16.15
CA ALA A 21 -2.40 -2.07 -15.42
C ALA A 21 -3.70 -2.17 -14.62
N ALA A 22 -4.76 -2.71 -15.21
CA ALA A 22 -6.04 -2.92 -14.52
C ALA A 22 -5.90 -3.87 -13.33
N LYS A 23 -5.09 -4.94 -13.46
CA LYS A 23 -4.79 -5.87 -12.37
C LYS A 23 -4.03 -5.18 -11.24
N ALA A 24 -2.98 -4.44 -11.55
CA ALA A 24 -2.18 -3.70 -10.56
C ALA A 24 -3.03 -2.67 -9.78
N MET A 25 -3.92 -1.94 -10.45
CA MET A 25 -4.82 -0.99 -9.79
C MET A 25 -5.75 -1.68 -8.78
N ARG A 26 -6.32 -2.84 -9.14
CA ARG A 26 -7.16 -3.62 -8.22
C ARG A 26 -6.39 -4.14 -7.00
N GLU A 27 -5.16 -4.61 -7.22
CA GLU A 27 -4.28 -5.08 -6.14
C GLU A 27 -3.92 -3.95 -5.18
N LEU A 28 -3.59 -2.76 -5.71
CA LEU A 28 -3.32 -1.55 -4.91
C LEU A 28 -4.53 -1.11 -4.09
N GLN A 29 -5.72 -1.06 -4.71
CA GLN A 29 -6.97 -0.74 -4.00
C GLN A 29 -7.24 -1.74 -2.88
N GLY A 30 -7.07 -3.04 -3.16
CA GLY A 30 -7.22 -4.09 -2.15
C GLY A 30 -6.24 -3.94 -0.99
N ALA A 31 -4.97 -3.64 -1.26
CA ALA A 31 -3.99 -3.39 -0.20
C ALA A 31 -4.32 -2.14 0.61
N GLN A 32 -4.77 -1.05 -0.03
CA GLN A 32 -5.18 0.16 0.68
C GLN A 32 -6.34 -0.12 1.65
N THR A 33 -7.33 -0.93 1.24
CA THR A 33 -8.41 -1.37 2.13
C THR A 33 -7.88 -2.24 3.28
N ARG A 34 -6.97 -3.18 3.00
CA ARG A 34 -6.38 -4.04 4.05
C ARG A 34 -5.58 -3.22 5.06
N ILE A 35 -4.76 -2.28 4.62
CA ILE A 35 -4.00 -1.36 5.50
C ILE A 35 -4.96 -0.52 6.35
N GLY A 36 -6.06 -0.01 5.77
CA GLY A 36 -7.06 0.74 6.51
C GLY A 36 -7.80 -0.10 7.58
N ALA A 37 -7.79 -1.43 7.46
CA ALA A 37 -8.35 -2.35 8.44
C ALA A 37 -7.32 -2.87 9.46
N VAL A 38 -6.03 -2.53 9.32
CA VAL A 38 -4.99 -2.92 10.27
C VAL A 38 -5.25 -2.26 11.62
N THR A 39 -5.16 -3.06 12.67
CA THR A 39 -5.21 -2.59 14.06
C THR A 39 -4.14 -3.29 14.88
N GLY A 40 -3.23 -2.52 15.45
CA GLY A 40 -2.24 -3.01 16.40
C GLY A 40 -2.75 -2.88 17.83
N VAL A 41 -2.57 -3.92 18.64
CA VAL A 41 -2.93 -3.92 20.07
C VAL A 41 -1.67 -4.12 20.90
N GLY A 42 -1.48 -3.27 21.88
CA GLY A 42 -0.37 -3.36 22.82
C GLY A 42 -0.86 -3.29 24.25
N THR A 43 -0.22 -4.04 25.15
CA THR A 43 -0.61 -4.13 26.56
C THR A 43 0.62 -3.94 27.44
N SER A 44 0.46 -3.25 28.58
CA SER A 44 1.51 -3.15 29.59
C SER A 44 1.85 -4.52 30.18
N VAL A 45 3.04 -4.66 30.77
CA VAL A 45 3.56 -5.95 31.29
C VAL A 45 2.62 -6.60 32.31
N ASP A 46 1.90 -5.79 33.08
CA ASP A 46 0.97 -6.20 34.12
C ASP A 46 -0.49 -6.34 33.65
N GLY A 47 -0.77 -6.11 32.37
CA GLY A 47 -2.13 -6.19 31.82
C GLY A 47 -3.04 -5.03 32.20
N LEU A 48 -2.54 -3.99 32.87
CA LEU A 48 -3.39 -2.91 33.40
C LEU A 48 -3.71 -1.81 32.38
N VAL A 49 -2.92 -1.69 31.31
CA VAL A 49 -3.16 -0.70 30.25
C VAL A 49 -3.11 -1.38 28.89
N THR A 50 -4.12 -1.15 28.07
CA THR A 50 -4.19 -1.63 26.68
C THR A 50 -4.37 -0.45 25.74
N ALA A 51 -3.52 -0.34 24.72
CA ALA A 51 -3.64 0.64 23.65
C ALA A 51 -3.99 -0.05 22.33
N THR A 52 -4.69 0.66 21.45
CA THR A 52 -4.97 0.24 20.09
C THR A 52 -4.53 1.33 19.12
N SER A 53 -3.75 0.94 18.12
CA SER A 53 -3.31 1.78 17.01
C SER A 53 -3.99 1.35 15.72
N ASP A 54 -4.25 2.30 14.82
CA ASP A 54 -4.59 2.00 13.42
C ASP A 54 -3.33 1.65 12.60
N GLY A 55 -3.54 1.22 11.35
CA GLY A 55 -2.47 0.89 10.39
C GLY A 55 -1.54 2.04 9.99
N HIS A 56 -1.87 3.28 10.37
CA HIS A 56 -1.03 4.46 10.18
C HIS A 56 -0.19 4.80 11.42
N GLY A 57 -0.35 4.05 12.52
CA GLY A 57 0.38 4.26 13.77
C GLY A 57 -0.30 5.26 14.72
N ALA A 58 -1.52 5.72 14.40
CA ALA A 58 -2.26 6.62 15.28
C ALA A 58 -2.98 5.81 16.37
N ILE A 59 -2.85 6.26 17.63
CA ILE A 59 -3.56 5.64 18.76
C ILE A 59 -5.04 6.03 18.71
N ILE A 60 -5.90 5.03 18.48
CA ILE A 60 -7.36 5.20 18.35
C ILE A 60 -8.13 4.76 19.61
N SER A 61 -7.48 4.04 20.52
CA SER A 61 -8.08 3.63 21.79
C SER A 61 -7.03 3.44 22.88
N LEU A 62 -7.41 3.80 24.11
CA LEU A 62 -6.66 3.50 25.31
C LEU A 62 -7.64 3.03 26.39
N LYS A 63 -7.37 1.87 26.99
CA LYS A 63 -8.16 1.27 28.07
C LYS A 63 -7.29 1.08 29.28
N LEU A 64 -7.76 1.55 30.43
CA LEU A 64 -7.10 1.41 31.71
C LEU A 64 -7.97 0.53 32.62
N ASP A 65 -7.39 -0.50 33.19
CA ASP A 65 -7.99 -1.22 34.31
C ASP A 65 -8.11 -0.25 35.50
N PRO A 66 -9.21 -0.26 36.28
CA PRO A 66 -9.35 0.62 37.44
C PRO A 66 -8.19 0.52 38.45
N ARG A 67 -7.51 -0.63 38.52
CA ARG A 67 -6.32 -0.82 39.36
C ARG A 67 -5.13 0.01 38.88
N ALA A 68 -5.03 0.33 37.59
CA ALA A 68 -4.00 1.19 37.03
C ALA A 68 -4.04 2.61 37.64
N MET A 69 -5.24 3.09 37.98
CA MET A 69 -5.46 4.41 38.60
C MET A 69 -4.92 4.51 40.03
N ARG A 70 -4.57 3.37 40.64
CA ARG A 70 -3.97 3.30 41.98
C ARG A 70 -2.45 3.32 41.95
N LEU A 71 -1.86 3.25 40.76
CA LEU A 71 -0.41 3.35 40.56
C LEU A 71 0.04 4.80 40.76
N ASP A 72 1.33 4.94 41.11
CA ASP A 72 1.98 6.24 41.01
C ASP A 72 1.95 6.76 39.57
N ALA A 73 1.84 8.08 39.41
CA ALA A 73 1.70 8.73 38.10
C ALA A 73 2.86 8.38 37.14
N ALA A 74 4.10 8.28 37.63
CA ALA A 74 5.24 7.92 36.81
C ALA A 74 5.18 6.46 36.35
N VAL A 75 4.65 5.57 37.19
CA VAL A 75 4.45 4.15 36.85
C VAL A 75 3.34 4.02 35.81
N LEU A 76 2.21 4.70 36.01
CA LEU A 76 1.11 4.69 35.05
C LEU A 76 1.54 5.23 33.68
N ALA A 77 2.27 6.34 33.65
CA ALA A 77 2.80 6.94 32.42
C ALA A 77 3.74 5.97 31.66
N ARG A 78 4.59 5.22 32.38
CA ARG A 78 5.41 4.15 31.77
C ARG A 78 4.54 3.05 31.18
N HIS A 79 3.51 2.59 31.88
CA HIS A 79 2.66 1.50 31.42
C HIS A 79 1.87 1.91 30.16
N MET A 80 1.36 3.13 30.14
CA MET A 80 0.72 3.73 28.95
C MET A 80 1.70 3.82 27.78
N THR A 81 2.91 4.34 28.01
CA THR A 81 3.93 4.45 26.96
C THR A 81 4.28 3.08 26.37
N MET A 82 4.49 2.07 27.22
CA MET A 82 4.79 0.71 26.77
C MET A 82 3.64 0.13 25.94
N ALA A 83 2.39 0.25 26.40
CA ALA A 83 1.23 -0.24 25.67
C ALA A 83 1.07 0.44 24.30
N MET A 84 1.26 1.77 24.23
CA MET A 84 1.17 2.52 22.97
C MET A 84 2.28 2.15 21.99
N GLN A 85 3.53 2.06 22.44
CA GLN A 85 4.66 1.65 21.61
C GLN A 85 4.46 0.25 21.04
N GLU A 86 3.98 -0.68 21.87
CA GLU A 86 3.67 -2.04 21.40
C GLU A 86 2.52 -2.05 20.39
N ALA A 87 1.46 -1.29 20.63
CA ALA A 87 0.35 -1.18 19.68
C ALA A 87 0.82 -0.65 18.32
N GLN A 88 1.66 0.38 18.30
CA GLN A 88 2.24 0.95 17.09
C GLN A 88 3.16 -0.05 16.38
N ARG A 89 4.01 -0.76 17.13
CA ARG A 89 4.90 -1.79 16.58
C ARG A 89 4.11 -2.93 15.92
N VAL A 90 3.04 -3.40 16.56
CA VAL A 90 2.17 -4.44 16.02
C VAL A 90 1.45 -3.94 14.76
N ALA A 91 0.92 -2.72 14.76
CA ALA A 91 0.28 -2.13 13.58
C ALA A 91 1.27 -1.98 12.42
N GLU A 92 2.49 -1.48 12.70
CA GLU A 92 3.53 -1.33 11.69
C GLU A 92 3.92 -2.68 11.07
N GLN A 93 4.08 -3.72 11.90
CA GLN A 93 4.38 -5.06 11.41
C GLN A 93 3.27 -5.57 10.49
N GLN A 94 2.01 -5.47 10.90
CA GLN A 94 0.87 -5.90 10.09
C GLN A 94 0.78 -5.11 8.77
N THR A 95 1.01 -3.80 8.80
CA THR A 95 1.06 -2.97 7.58
C THR A 95 2.20 -3.40 6.65
N ARG A 96 3.38 -3.71 7.19
CA ARG A 96 4.51 -4.25 6.42
C ARG A 96 4.18 -5.61 5.81
N ASP A 97 3.48 -6.47 6.54
CA ASP A 97 3.06 -7.78 6.05
C ASP A 97 2.12 -7.61 4.84
N VAL A 98 1.10 -6.74 4.95
CA VAL A 98 0.19 -6.41 3.83
C VAL A 98 0.94 -5.87 2.61
N LEU A 99 1.95 -5.02 2.84
CA LEU A 99 2.77 -4.47 1.75
C LEU A 99 3.68 -5.54 1.12
N SER A 100 4.17 -6.49 1.90
CA SER A 100 5.03 -7.58 1.43
C SER A 100 4.29 -8.60 0.55
N GLU A 101 2.98 -8.75 0.76
CA GLU A 101 2.10 -9.58 -0.08
C GLU A 101 1.84 -8.96 -1.45
N LEU A 102 2.04 -7.64 -1.60
CA LEU A 102 1.92 -7.03 -2.91
C LEU A 102 3.04 -7.56 -3.81
N PRO A 103 2.70 -8.03 -5.02
CA PRO A 103 3.71 -8.36 -6.01
C PRO A 103 4.60 -7.13 -6.15
N HIS A 104 5.91 -7.27 -5.88
CA HIS A 104 6.86 -6.20 -6.17
C HIS A 104 6.58 -5.74 -7.60
N THR A 105 6.14 -4.50 -7.76
CA THR A 105 5.86 -3.90 -9.07
C THR A 105 7.20 -3.72 -9.80
N ARG A 106 7.79 -4.83 -10.25
CA ARG A 106 8.87 -4.87 -11.25
C ARG A 106 8.38 -4.42 -12.63
N ALA A 107 7.09 -4.16 -12.74
CA ALA A 107 6.44 -3.59 -13.90
C ALA A 107 5.37 -2.60 -13.43
N MET A 108 5.76 -1.45 -12.87
CA MET A 108 5.10 -0.25 -13.37
C MET A 108 5.61 -0.15 -14.82
N PRO A 109 4.77 -0.39 -15.85
CA PRO A 109 5.19 -0.01 -17.18
C PRO A 109 5.55 1.46 -17.09
N LYS A 110 6.78 1.82 -17.45
CA LYS A 110 7.15 3.23 -17.65
C LYS A 110 6.00 3.86 -18.42
N PRO A 111 5.46 5.02 -18.00
CA PRO A 111 4.39 5.68 -18.73
C PRO A 111 4.77 5.66 -20.20
N LEU A 112 3.85 5.17 -21.04
CA LEU A 112 4.06 4.93 -22.47
C LEU A 112 4.96 6.04 -22.99
N GLY A 113 6.20 5.69 -23.32
CA GLY A 113 7.16 6.65 -23.82
C GLY A 113 6.48 7.38 -24.97
N SER A 114 6.62 8.70 -25.00
CA SER A 114 6.09 9.60 -26.03
C SER A 114 6.38 9.15 -27.47
N SER A 115 7.18 8.11 -27.69
CA SER A 115 7.41 7.43 -28.97
C SER A 115 6.15 6.83 -29.60
N LEU A 116 5.22 6.24 -28.83
CA LEU A 116 4.02 5.58 -29.40
C LEU A 116 2.98 6.58 -29.90
N VAL A 117 2.90 7.75 -29.26
CA VAL A 117 2.05 8.87 -29.69
C VAL A 117 2.65 9.54 -30.92
N ARG A 118 3.99 9.64 -31.00
CA ARG A 118 4.69 10.30 -32.12
C ARG A 118 4.60 9.51 -33.41
N GLU A 119 4.77 8.19 -33.34
CA GLU A 119 4.76 7.31 -34.50
C GLU A 119 3.40 7.29 -35.22
N ARG A 120 2.29 7.30 -34.47
CA ARG A 120 0.93 7.33 -35.04
C ARG A 120 0.52 8.68 -35.60
N VAL A 121 1.03 9.78 -35.03
CA VAL A 121 0.77 11.15 -35.54
C VAL A 121 1.50 11.39 -36.86
N GLU A 122 2.70 10.85 -37.03
CA GLU A 122 3.46 10.98 -38.27
C GLU A 122 2.85 10.16 -39.42
N GLU A 123 2.30 8.97 -39.14
CA GLU A 123 1.57 8.17 -40.13
C GLU A 123 0.29 8.85 -40.61
N ALA A 124 -0.47 9.47 -39.69
CA ALA A 124 -1.69 10.20 -40.04
C ALA A 124 -1.40 11.41 -40.94
N THR A 125 -0.29 12.09 -40.69
CA THR A 125 0.14 13.26 -41.50
C THR A 125 0.56 12.85 -42.91
N ARG A 126 1.17 11.66 -43.08
CA ARG A 126 1.59 11.14 -44.39
C ARG A 126 0.42 10.69 -45.26
N ARG A 127 -0.69 10.23 -44.68
CA ARG A 127 -1.93 9.88 -45.40
C ARG A 127 -2.79 11.08 -45.81
N LEU A 128 -2.59 12.24 -45.19
CA LEU A 128 -3.34 13.47 -45.49
C LEU A 128 -2.64 14.37 -46.51
N LEU A 129 -1.34 14.13 -46.78
CA LEU A 129 -0.52 14.94 -47.69
C LEU A 129 0.03 14.15 -48.90
N GLY A 130 -0.53 12.97 -49.18
CA GLY A 130 -0.34 12.21 -50.41
C GLY A 130 -1.68 11.81 -51.01
#